data_AF-A0A434ESD7-F1
#
_entry.id   AF-A0A434ESD7-F1
#
_cell.length_a   1.000
_cell.length_b   1.000
_cell.length_c   1.000
_cell.angle_alpha   90.00
_cell.angle_beta   90.00
_cell.angle_gamma   90.00
#
_symmetry.space_group_name_H-M   'P 1'
#
loop_
_entity.id
_entity.type
_entity.pdbx_description
1 polymer ?
#
loop_
_entity_poly.entity_id
_entity_poly.type
_entity_poly.pdbx_seq_one_letter_code
_entity_poly.pdbx_strand_id
1 'polypeptide(L)'
;THNYTAYPMIRQAREMVAKGMLGDIRIVQSEYPQDWLTEDLAATGQKQASWRSDPKQAGAGGALGDIGTHAYNLARFVSGLELDSLSADLDAFVPGRQLDDNVNVMLRFKPVGNKHPAKGMIWASQVAPGHENGLKLRIYGSKGGLEWVQADPNYLWYTPFGQPKQLLTRAGAGAMAVAARVSRVPSGHPEGYLEGFANIYQEAARAIRAARRKGGKPAKDVIFPTIADGVEGMAFIEACVKSSKKNGAWTKL
;
A
#
# COMPACT_ATOMS: atom_id res chain seq x y z
N THR A 1 7.12 0.12 8.37
CA THR A 1 8.05 0.12 7.22
C THR A 1 7.35 -0.43 6.00
N HIS A 2 7.13 0.37 4.94
CA HIS A 2 6.34 -0.05 3.78
C HIS A 2 7.12 -0.87 2.73
N ASN A 3 7.58 -2.07 3.11
CA ASN A 3 8.34 -3.01 2.26
C ASN A 3 7.65 -3.38 0.94
N TYR A 4 6.31 -3.42 0.90
CA TYR A 4 5.56 -3.80 -0.30
C TYR A 4 5.82 -2.89 -1.51
N THR A 5 6.22 -1.64 -1.27
CA THR A 5 6.58 -0.70 -2.36
C THR A 5 7.82 -1.11 -3.16
N ALA A 6 8.62 -2.05 -2.62
CA ALA A 6 9.88 -2.48 -3.20
C ALA A 6 9.81 -3.81 -3.96
N TYR A 7 8.64 -4.43 -4.05
CA TYR A 7 8.44 -5.54 -4.98
C TYR A 7 8.64 -5.05 -6.43
N PRO A 8 9.36 -5.80 -7.27
CA PRO A 8 9.61 -5.40 -8.65
C PRO A 8 8.32 -5.10 -9.45
N MET A 9 7.28 -5.91 -9.26
CA MET A 9 6.00 -5.70 -9.95
C MET A 9 5.24 -4.47 -9.48
N ILE A 10 5.46 -4.04 -8.23
CA ILE A 10 4.95 -2.76 -7.73
C ILE A 10 5.74 -1.58 -8.32
N ARG A 11 7.07 -1.70 -8.47
CA ARG A 11 7.87 -0.70 -9.20
C ARG A 11 7.43 -0.56 -10.65
N GLN A 12 7.15 -1.69 -11.30
CA GLN A 12 6.62 -1.71 -12.66
C GLN A 12 5.25 -1.05 -12.75
N ALA A 13 4.31 -1.42 -11.89
CA ALA A 13 2.97 -0.83 -11.89
C ALA A 13 3.03 0.71 -11.77
N ARG A 14 3.89 1.22 -10.87
CA ARG A 14 4.10 2.66 -10.70
C ARG A 14 4.63 3.33 -11.97
N GLU A 15 5.61 2.71 -12.61
CA GLU A 15 6.20 3.22 -13.85
C GLU A 15 5.18 3.20 -15.01
N MET A 16 4.37 2.15 -15.12
CA MET A 16 3.30 2.06 -16.13
C MET A 16 2.26 3.18 -15.96
N VAL A 17 1.86 3.47 -14.72
CA VAL A 17 0.98 4.61 -14.40
C VAL A 17 1.67 5.93 -14.77
N ALA A 18 2.92 6.12 -14.35
CA ALA A 18 3.67 7.34 -14.64
C ALA A 18 3.88 7.59 -16.14
N LYS A 19 4.03 6.54 -16.95
CA LYS A 19 4.10 6.61 -18.42
C LYS A 19 2.73 6.78 -19.10
N GLY A 20 1.64 6.89 -18.34
CA GLY A 20 0.30 7.09 -18.87
C GLY A 20 -0.29 5.88 -19.57
N MET A 21 0.22 4.67 -19.32
CA MET A 21 -0.27 3.44 -19.96
C MET A 21 -1.72 3.11 -19.58
N LEU A 22 -2.18 3.62 -18.44
CA LEU A 22 -3.58 3.50 -17.99
C LEU A 22 -4.42 4.73 -18.38
N GLY A 23 -3.82 5.74 -19.02
CA GLY A 23 -4.48 7.02 -19.29
C GLY A 23 -4.78 7.78 -18.00
N ASP A 24 -6.00 8.27 -17.87
CA ASP A 24 -6.45 9.04 -16.72
C ASP A 24 -6.89 8.07 -15.64
N ILE A 25 -6.23 8.10 -14.47
CA ILE A 25 -6.60 7.24 -13.34
C ILE A 25 -7.96 7.67 -12.82
N ARG A 26 -8.87 6.71 -12.70
CA ARG A 26 -10.27 6.92 -12.29
C ARG A 26 -10.55 6.29 -10.93
N ILE A 27 -10.08 5.06 -10.73
CA ILE A 27 -10.40 4.23 -9.56
C ILE A 27 -9.13 3.59 -9.01
N VAL A 28 -8.91 3.69 -7.71
CA VAL A 28 -7.84 3.02 -6.97
C VAL A 28 -8.46 2.17 -5.86
N GLN A 29 -8.20 0.88 -5.86
CA GLN A 29 -8.74 -0.09 -4.91
C GLN A 29 -7.58 -0.80 -4.22
N SER A 30 -7.52 -0.76 -2.90
CA SER A 30 -6.53 -1.53 -2.13
C SER A 30 -7.21 -2.25 -0.99
N GLU A 31 -6.77 -3.47 -0.70
CA GLU A 31 -7.28 -4.23 0.44
C GLU A 31 -6.13 -4.90 1.18
N TYR A 32 -6.29 -5.11 2.48
CA TYR A 32 -5.36 -5.86 3.30
C TYR A 32 -6.10 -6.61 4.41
N PRO A 33 -6.77 -7.74 4.11
CA PRO A 33 -7.34 -8.64 5.10
C PRO A 33 -6.31 -9.63 5.67
N GLN A 34 -6.49 -9.95 6.94
CA GLN A 34 -5.82 -10.97 7.74
C GLN A 34 -6.85 -11.60 8.70
N ASP A 35 -6.58 -12.77 9.26
CA ASP A 35 -7.48 -13.45 10.20
C ASP A 35 -6.90 -13.73 11.59
N TRP A 36 -5.62 -13.47 11.81
CA TRP A 36 -4.91 -13.90 13.02
C TRP A 36 -5.40 -13.23 14.32
N LEU A 37 -6.23 -12.17 14.27
CA LEU A 37 -6.86 -11.54 15.44
C LEU A 37 -8.39 -11.68 15.46
N THR A 38 -8.92 -12.71 14.79
CA THR A 38 -10.35 -13.09 14.87
C THR A 38 -10.81 -13.36 16.31
N GLU A 39 -9.90 -13.84 17.17
CA GLU A 39 -10.13 -14.04 18.60
C GLU A 39 -9.28 -13.07 19.45
N ASP A 40 -9.57 -12.99 20.74
CA ASP A 40 -8.77 -12.21 21.69
C ASP A 40 -7.47 -12.93 22.07
N LEU A 41 -6.53 -12.97 21.12
CA LEU A 41 -5.18 -13.49 21.39
C LEU A 41 -4.41 -12.65 22.42
N ALA A 42 -4.77 -11.39 22.64
CA ALA A 42 -4.11 -10.56 23.65
C ALA A 42 -4.38 -11.08 25.06
N ALA A 43 -5.60 -11.57 25.33
CA ALA A 43 -5.96 -12.21 26.59
C ALA A 43 -5.19 -13.52 26.88
N THR A 44 -4.65 -14.17 25.84
CA THR A 44 -3.83 -15.40 26.00
C THR A 44 -2.38 -15.11 26.36
N GLY A 45 -1.97 -13.83 26.45
CA GLY A 45 -0.58 -13.43 26.70
C GLY A 45 0.32 -13.47 25.45
N GLN A 46 -0.27 -13.61 24.26
CA GLN A 46 0.45 -13.59 22.99
C GLN A 46 1.04 -12.19 22.75
N LYS A 47 2.36 -12.05 22.90
CA LYS A 47 3.07 -10.77 22.90
C LYS A 47 2.79 -9.87 21.69
N GLN A 48 2.74 -10.43 20.48
CA GLN A 48 2.45 -9.69 19.24
C GLN A 48 1.04 -9.12 19.22
N ALA A 49 0.06 -9.80 19.84
CA ALA A 49 -1.30 -9.29 19.97
C ALA A 49 -1.40 -8.23 21.08
N SER A 50 -0.77 -8.47 22.24
CA SER A 50 -0.94 -7.63 23.44
C SER A 50 -0.57 -6.16 23.23
N TRP A 51 0.56 -5.85 22.59
CA TRP A 51 0.95 -4.45 22.38
C TRP A 51 0.16 -3.77 21.26
N ARG A 52 -0.29 -4.52 20.24
CA ARG A 52 -1.08 -4.00 19.12
C ARG A 52 -2.50 -3.62 19.51
N SER A 53 -3.05 -4.28 20.52
CA SER A 53 -4.38 -3.98 21.07
C SER A 53 -4.38 -2.91 22.16
N ASP A 54 -3.21 -2.45 22.62
CA ASP A 54 -3.09 -1.43 23.66
C ASP A 54 -2.92 -0.03 23.04
N PRO A 55 -3.91 0.88 23.16
CA PRO A 55 -3.82 2.23 22.60
C PRO A 55 -2.67 3.06 23.17
N LYS A 56 -2.15 2.74 24.36
CA LYS A 56 -0.98 3.42 24.95
C LYS A 56 0.32 3.06 24.23
N GLN A 57 0.35 1.94 23.51
CA GLN A 57 1.52 1.44 22.79
C GLN A 57 1.33 1.57 21.27
N ALA A 58 0.20 1.13 20.74
CA ALA A 58 -0.12 1.14 19.31
C ALA A 58 -0.57 2.50 18.77
N GLY A 59 -1.01 3.41 19.66
CA GLY A 59 -1.57 4.70 19.27
C GLY A 59 -3.05 4.60 18.89
N ALA A 60 -3.49 5.41 17.94
CA ALA A 60 -4.91 5.65 17.67
C ALA A 60 -5.59 4.65 16.72
N GLY A 61 -4.85 3.69 16.15
CA GLY A 61 -5.39 2.72 15.20
C GLY A 61 -4.85 1.32 15.42
N GLY A 62 -5.72 0.32 15.36
CA GLY A 62 -5.38 -1.09 15.38
C GLY A 62 -5.06 -1.59 13.97
N ALA A 63 -6.01 -2.25 13.33
CA ALA A 63 -5.89 -2.71 11.94
C ALA A 63 -5.56 -1.54 10.97
N LEU A 64 -6.13 -0.36 11.19
CA LEU A 64 -5.84 0.86 10.44
C LEU A 64 -4.34 1.19 10.45
N GLY A 65 -3.73 1.17 11.64
CA GLY A 65 -2.31 1.51 11.83
C GLY A 65 -1.39 0.43 11.28
N ASP A 66 -1.68 -0.83 11.61
CA ASP A 66 -0.83 -1.98 11.30
C ASP A 66 -0.83 -2.30 9.79
N ILE A 67 -2.00 -2.41 9.18
CA ILE A 67 -2.16 -2.91 7.80
C ILE A 67 -2.89 -1.94 6.87
N GLY A 68 -3.79 -1.10 7.40
CA GLY A 68 -4.46 -0.05 6.62
C GLY A 68 -3.48 0.97 6.03
N THR A 69 -2.44 1.34 6.77
CA THR A 69 -1.37 2.23 6.29
C THR A 69 -0.57 1.62 5.14
N HIS A 70 -0.37 0.29 5.12
CA HIS A 70 0.30 -0.39 4.01
C HIS A 70 -0.55 -0.36 2.74
N ALA A 71 -1.86 -0.61 2.84
CA ALA A 71 -2.79 -0.48 1.71
C ALA A 71 -2.84 0.97 1.18
N TYR A 72 -2.92 1.96 2.08
CA TYR A 72 -2.90 3.38 1.71
C TYR A 72 -1.59 3.78 1.02
N ASN A 73 -0.45 3.42 1.62
CA ASN A 73 0.85 3.72 1.06
C ASN A 73 1.01 3.10 -0.34
N LEU A 74 0.60 1.86 -0.53
CA LEU A 74 0.69 1.17 -1.80
C LEU A 74 -0.19 1.83 -2.88
N ALA A 75 -1.43 2.17 -2.53
CA ALA A 75 -2.37 2.88 -3.40
C ALA A 75 -1.80 4.19 -3.92
N ARG A 76 -1.25 5.02 -3.03
CA ARG A 76 -0.61 6.29 -3.44
C ARG A 76 0.70 6.11 -4.17
N PHE A 77 1.54 5.20 -3.69
CA PHE A 77 2.86 4.95 -4.26
C PHE A 77 2.77 4.59 -5.74
N VAL A 78 1.82 3.70 -6.09
CA VAL A 78 1.63 3.25 -7.48
C VAL A 78 0.85 4.26 -8.31
N SER A 79 -0.23 4.86 -7.76
CA SER A 79 -1.05 5.81 -8.52
C SER A 79 -0.37 7.17 -8.74
N GLY A 80 0.54 7.56 -7.85
CA GLY A 80 1.13 8.90 -7.83
C GLY A 80 0.15 10.01 -7.44
N LEU A 81 -1.03 9.65 -6.90
CA LEU A 81 -2.08 10.60 -6.56
C LEU A 81 -1.95 11.09 -5.11
N GLU A 82 -2.24 12.38 -4.92
CA GLU A 82 -2.39 12.96 -3.59
C GLU A 82 -3.84 12.84 -3.11
N LEU A 83 -4.01 12.42 -1.86
CA LEU A 83 -5.33 12.36 -1.24
C LEU A 83 -5.80 13.78 -0.88
N ASP A 84 -7.08 14.04 -1.08
CA ASP A 84 -7.74 15.31 -0.71
C ASP A 84 -8.59 15.12 0.55
N SER A 85 -9.47 14.13 0.53
CA SER A 85 -10.38 13.83 1.63
C SER A 85 -10.74 12.35 1.66
N LEU A 86 -11.14 11.89 2.84
CA LEU A 86 -11.58 10.52 3.07
C LEU A 86 -12.86 10.47 3.91
N SER A 87 -13.54 9.33 3.86
CA SER A 87 -14.65 8.95 4.74
C SER A 87 -14.35 7.56 5.26
N ALA A 88 -14.22 7.40 6.57
CA ALA A 88 -13.81 6.14 7.18
C ALA A 88 -14.87 5.62 8.16
N ASP A 89 -15.02 4.31 8.14
CA ASP A 89 -15.78 3.52 9.09
C ASP A 89 -14.81 2.51 9.73
N LEU A 90 -14.69 2.57 11.06
CA LEU A 90 -13.74 1.80 11.85
C LEU A 90 -14.54 1.05 12.91
N ASP A 91 -14.32 -0.24 13.03
CA ASP A 91 -15.04 -1.08 13.97
C ASP A 91 -14.09 -2.02 14.73
N ALA A 92 -14.53 -2.48 15.90
CA ALA A 92 -13.85 -3.42 16.76
C ALA A 92 -14.81 -4.57 17.08
N PHE A 93 -14.79 -5.59 16.23
CA PHE A 93 -15.71 -6.72 16.33
C PHE A 93 -15.43 -7.64 17.53
N VAL A 94 -14.16 -7.79 17.92
CA VAL A 94 -13.82 -8.65 19.06
C VAL A 94 -14.21 -7.95 20.37
N PRO A 95 -15.08 -8.55 21.21
CA PRO A 95 -15.56 -7.91 22.43
C PRO A 95 -14.44 -7.43 23.35
N GLY A 96 -14.56 -6.19 23.85
CA GLY A 96 -13.58 -5.59 24.76
C GLY A 96 -12.36 -4.97 24.09
N ARG A 97 -12.16 -5.18 22.79
CA ARG A 97 -11.07 -4.56 22.03
C ARG A 97 -11.26 -3.04 21.97
N GLN A 98 -10.17 -2.31 22.26
CA GLN A 98 -10.19 -0.84 22.36
C GLN A 98 -9.84 -0.14 21.04
N LEU A 99 -9.22 -0.86 20.12
CA LEU A 99 -8.78 -0.37 18.82
C LEU A 99 -9.51 -1.11 17.71
N ASP A 100 -9.61 -0.47 16.55
CA ASP A 100 -10.25 -1.07 15.39
C ASP A 100 -9.57 -2.36 14.95
N ASP A 101 -10.36 -3.34 14.54
CA ASP A 101 -9.90 -4.57 13.90
C ASP A 101 -10.43 -4.75 12.47
N ASN A 102 -11.32 -3.85 12.04
CA ASN A 102 -11.80 -3.75 10.68
C ASN A 102 -12.01 -2.29 10.26
N VAL A 103 -11.68 -2.00 9.00
CA VAL A 103 -11.60 -0.65 8.47
C VAL A 103 -12.13 -0.60 7.05
N ASN A 104 -13.08 0.30 6.79
CA ASN A 104 -13.55 0.66 5.46
C ASN A 104 -13.31 2.15 5.21
N VAL A 105 -12.60 2.51 4.14
CA VAL A 105 -12.29 3.92 3.82
C VAL A 105 -12.61 4.23 2.37
N MET A 106 -13.45 5.23 2.13
CA MET A 106 -13.62 5.86 0.82
C MET A 106 -12.66 7.03 0.66
N LEU A 107 -12.06 7.17 -0.52
CA LEU A 107 -11.03 8.16 -0.83
C LEU A 107 -11.46 9.08 -1.97
N ARG A 108 -11.14 10.37 -1.85
CA ARG A 108 -11.17 11.37 -2.91
C ARG A 108 -9.78 11.94 -3.09
N PHE A 109 -9.23 11.79 -4.28
CA PHE A 109 -7.91 12.34 -4.61
C PHE A 109 -8.03 13.78 -5.11
N LYS A 110 -6.93 14.53 -5.06
CA LYS A 110 -6.82 15.85 -5.69
C LYS A 110 -6.89 15.71 -7.23
N PRO A 111 -7.38 16.74 -7.94
CA PRO A 111 -7.30 16.78 -9.39
C PRO A 111 -5.83 16.77 -9.88
N VAL A 112 -5.58 16.13 -11.01
CA VAL A 112 -4.27 16.16 -11.69
C VAL A 112 -4.45 16.83 -13.05
N GLY A 113 -3.99 18.07 -13.18
CA GLY A 113 -4.29 18.92 -14.33
C GLY A 113 -5.80 19.15 -14.47
N ASN A 114 -6.31 19.14 -15.71
CA ASN A 114 -7.73 19.36 -16.01
C ASN A 114 -8.57 18.08 -16.00
N LYS A 115 -8.10 17.02 -15.34
CA LYS A 115 -8.75 15.70 -15.32
C LYS A 115 -9.74 15.61 -14.16
N HIS A 116 -10.79 14.81 -14.35
CA HIS A 116 -11.70 14.47 -13.25
C HIS A 116 -10.91 13.75 -12.14
N PRO A 117 -11.03 14.16 -10.87
CA PRO A 117 -10.32 13.51 -9.76
C PRO A 117 -10.67 12.03 -9.64
N ALA A 118 -9.67 11.21 -9.36
CA ALA A 118 -9.88 9.80 -9.08
C ALA A 118 -10.61 9.61 -7.73
N LYS A 119 -11.25 8.46 -7.59
CA LYS A 119 -11.79 7.97 -6.32
C LYS A 119 -11.10 6.68 -5.93
N GLY A 120 -11.19 6.31 -4.66
CA GLY A 120 -10.68 5.02 -4.24
C GLY A 120 -11.37 4.45 -3.01
N MET A 121 -10.99 3.22 -2.68
CA MET A 121 -11.42 2.56 -1.47
C MET A 121 -10.28 1.72 -0.88
N ILE A 122 -10.24 1.69 0.44
CA ILE A 122 -9.38 0.82 1.23
C ILE A 122 -10.25 -0.03 2.13
N TRP A 123 -9.99 -1.34 2.14
CA TRP A 123 -10.49 -2.25 3.16
C TRP A 123 -9.32 -2.91 3.88
N ALA A 124 -9.31 -2.91 5.20
CA ALA A 124 -8.32 -3.63 5.98
C ALA A 124 -9.00 -4.32 7.16
N SER A 125 -8.58 -5.53 7.48
CA SER A 125 -9.21 -6.32 8.54
C SER A 125 -8.21 -7.29 9.14
N GLN A 126 -8.28 -7.50 10.45
CA GLN A 126 -7.55 -8.56 11.15
C GLN A 126 -8.47 -9.67 11.66
N VAL A 127 -9.77 -9.58 11.31
CA VAL A 127 -10.86 -10.47 11.70
C VAL A 127 -11.56 -11.04 10.47
N ALA A 128 -10.79 -11.33 9.41
CA ALA A 128 -11.30 -11.85 8.13
C ALA A 128 -10.82 -13.29 7.86
N PRO A 129 -11.38 -14.31 8.56
CA PRO A 129 -11.04 -15.73 8.39
C PRO A 129 -10.86 -16.18 6.94
N GLY A 130 -9.75 -16.88 6.67
CA GLY A 130 -9.38 -17.35 5.33
C GLY A 130 -8.35 -16.46 4.62
N HIS A 131 -7.88 -15.40 5.28
CA HIS A 131 -6.83 -14.54 4.79
C HIS A 131 -5.62 -14.57 5.72
N GLU A 132 -4.51 -15.16 5.25
CA GLU A 132 -3.23 -15.10 5.97
C GLU A 132 -2.60 -13.70 5.89
N ASN A 133 -2.47 -13.17 4.66
CA ASN A 133 -1.85 -11.87 4.39
C ASN A 133 -2.32 -11.28 3.04
N GLY A 134 -3.62 -10.96 2.93
CA GLY A 134 -4.32 -10.72 1.67
C GLY A 134 -4.10 -9.36 0.97
N LEU A 135 -2.92 -8.74 1.07
CA LEU A 135 -2.68 -7.43 0.44
C LEU A 135 -2.87 -7.48 -1.08
N LYS A 136 -3.76 -6.65 -1.62
CA LYS A 136 -4.04 -6.52 -3.06
C LYS A 136 -4.21 -5.06 -3.46
N LEU A 137 -3.77 -4.75 -4.67
CA LEU A 137 -3.93 -3.45 -5.31
C LEU A 137 -4.57 -3.62 -6.69
N ARG A 138 -5.56 -2.79 -7.00
CA ARG A 138 -6.14 -2.63 -8.34
C ARG A 138 -6.23 -1.15 -8.70
N ILE A 139 -5.79 -0.80 -9.90
CA ILE A 139 -5.85 0.59 -10.41
C ILE A 139 -6.48 0.56 -11.79
N TYR A 140 -7.49 1.39 -12.01
CA TYR A 140 -8.20 1.51 -13.27
C TYR A 140 -8.13 2.94 -13.79
N GLY A 141 -7.68 3.06 -15.03
CA GLY A 141 -7.70 4.32 -15.77
C GLY A 141 -8.51 4.24 -17.05
N SER A 142 -8.50 5.31 -17.83
CA SER A 142 -9.24 5.41 -19.08
C SER A 142 -8.77 4.47 -20.19
N LYS A 143 -7.53 3.97 -20.13
CA LYS A 143 -6.92 3.12 -21.17
C LYS A 143 -6.59 1.70 -20.71
N GLY A 144 -6.81 1.36 -19.43
CA GLY A 144 -6.55 0.02 -18.94
C GLY A 144 -6.58 -0.10 -17.42
N GLY A 145 -6.36 -1.32 -16.95
CA GLY A 145 -6.32 -1.67 -15.53
C GLY A 145 -5.08 -2.47 -15.14
N LEU A 146 -4.70 -2.34 -13.87
CA LEU A 146 -3.66 -3.13 -13.22
C LEU A 146 -4.25 -3.87 -12.02
N GLU A 147 -3.75 -5.07 -11.76
CA GLU A 147 -4.08 -5.87 -10.58
C GLU A 147 -2.84 -6.61 -10.09
N TRP A 148 -2.54 -6.46 -8.80
CA TRP A 148 -1.41 -7.09 -8.12
C TRP A 148 -1.87 -7.66 -6.79
N VAL A 149 -1.36 -8.84 -6.44
CA VAL A 149 -1.64 -9.53 -5.17
C VAL A 149 -0.32 -9.90 -4.50
N GLN A 150 -0.25 -9.76 -3.18
CA GLN A 150 0.96 -10.01 -2.42
C GLN A 150 1.30 -11.50 -2.30
N ALA A 151 0.29 -12.38 -2.30
CA ALA A 151 0.50 -13.83 -2.25
C ALA A 151 1.30 -14.34 -3.45
N ASP A 152 1.16 -13.70 -4.62
CA ASP A 152 1.91 -13.99 -5.83
C ASP A 152 2.67 -12.75 -6.34
N PRO A 153 3.67 -12.27 -5.59
CA PRO A 153 4.22 -10.92 -5.78
C PRO A 153 5.04 -10.77 -7.07
N ASN A 154 5.35 -11.88 -7.73
CA ASN A 154 6.13 -11.97 -8.97
C ASN A 154 5.30 -11.66 -10.22
N TYR A 155 3.98 -11.50 -10.08
CA TYR A 155 3.05 -11.31 -11.18
C TYR A 155 2.30 -9.98 -11.09
N LEU A 156 2.03 -9.37 -12.24
CA LEU A 156 1.18 -8.19 -12.38
C LEU A 156 0.25 -8.42 -13.56
N TRP A 157 -1.04 -8.33 -13.32
CA TRP A 157 -2.01 -8.31 -14.40
C TRP A 157 -2.11 -6.91 -14.98
N TYR A 158 -2.06 -6.81 -16.30
CA TYR A 158 -2.33 -5.59 -17.06
C TYR A 158 -3.36 -5.86 -18.14
N THR A 159 -4.41 -5.05 -18.20
CA THR A 159 -5.45 -5.17 -19.23
C THR A 159 -5.61 -3.82 -19.92
N PRO A 160 -5.05 -3.62 -21.12
CA PRO A 160 -5.41 -2.48 -21.94
C PRO A 160 -6.90 -2.55 -22.32
N PHE A 161 -7.56 -1.41 -22.39
CA PHE A 161 -8.97 -1.35 -22.78
C PHE A 161 -9.15 -1.89 -24.21
N GLY A 162 -10.10 -2.82 -24.39
CA GLY A 162 -10.36 -3.48 -25.67
C GLY A 162 -9.32 -4.50 -26.09
N GLN A 163 -8.44 -4.95 -25.19
CA GLN A 163 -7.38 -5.94 -25.47
C GLN A 163 -7.42 -7.10 -24.46
N PRO A 164 -6.82 -8.27 -24.80
CA PRO A 164 -6.68 -9.38 -23.86
C PRO A 164 -5.92 -8.99 -22.58
N LYS A 165 -6.30 -9.62 -21.45
CA LYS A 165 -5.60 -9.49 -20.17
C LYS A 165 -4.21 -10.13 -20.27
N GLN A 166 -3.18 -9.40 -19.86
CA GLN A 166 -1.77 -9.78 -19.97
C GLN A 166 -1.17 -10.04 -18.59
N LEU A 167 -0.49 -11.19 -18.43
CA LEU A 167 0.29 -11.50 -17.22
C LEU A 167 1.73 -11.04 -17.41
N LEU A 168 2.13 -10.00 -16.69
CA LEU A 168 3.51 -9.54 -16.65
C LEU A 168 4.23 -10.23 -15.50
N THR A 169 5.46 -10.69 -15.74
CA THR A 169 6.26 -11.41 -14.75
C THR A 169 7.52 -10.62 -14.41
N ARG A 170 7.96 -10.70 -13.15
CA ARG A 170 9.09 -9.94 -12.53
C ARG A 170 10.30 -9.68 -13.42
N ALA A 171 10.77 -10.70 -14.12
CA ALA A 171 11.94 -10.66 -14.98
C ALA A 171 11.66 -11.28 -16.37
N GLY A 172 10.40 -11.29 -16.79
CA GLY A 172 10.00 -11.76 -18.12
C GLY A 172 10.15 -10.70 -19.21
N ALA A 173 9.72 -11.03 -20.43
CA ALA A 173 9.82 -10.15 -21.60
C ALA A 173 9.09 -8.80 -21.43
N GLY A 174 8.04 -8.76 -20.60
CA GLY A 174 7.32 -7.53 -20.26
C GLY A 174 7.92 -6.72 -19.11
N ALA A 175 9.03 -7.15 -18.51
CA ALA A 175 9.63 -6.48 -17.37
C ALA A 175 10.33 -5.17 -17.78
N MET A 176 10.01 -4.07 -17.10
CA MET A 176 10.65 -2.78 -17.33
C MET A 176 11.96 -2.66 -16.54
N ALA A 177 12.85 -1.75 -16.96
CA ALA A 177 14.13 -1.50 -16.29
C ALA A 177 13.99 -1.23 -14.78
N VAL A 178 12.90 -0.58 -14.35
CA VAL A 178 12.63 -0.31 -12.93
C VAL A 178 12.41 -1.57 -12.10
N ALA A 179 11.82 -2.63 -12.67
CA ALA A 179 11.58 -3.91 -12.02
C ALA A 179 12.83 -4.80 -12.09
N ALA A 180 13.50 -4.80 -13.24
CA ALA A 180 14.77 -5.49 -13.42
C ALA A 180 15.84 -5.00 -12.43
N ARG A 181 15.92 -3.69 -12.16
CA ARG A 181 16.89 -3.11 -11.22
C ARG A 181 16.81 -3.67 -9.80
N VAL A 182 15.59 -4.01 -9.36
CA VAL A 182 15.31 -4.49 -8.00
C VAL A 182 15.04 -6.00 -7.97
N SER A 183 15.31 -6.68 -9.07
CA SER A 183 15.31 -8.14 -9.19
C SER A 183 16.71 -8.68 -8.92
N ARG A 184 16.79 -9.80 -8.20
CA ARG A 184 18.02 -10.43 -7.71
C ARG A 184 18.30 -11.77 -8.37
N VAL A 185 17.25 -12.54 -8.66
CA VAL A 185 17.39 -13.86 -9.29
C VAL A 185 16.85 -13.89 -10.72
N PRO A 186 17.37 -14.77 -11.60
CA PRO A 186 16.91 -14.90 -12.98
C PRO A 186 15.40 -15.15 -13.10
N SER A 187 14.86 -14.92 -14.31
CA SER A 187 13.45 -15.21 -14.62
C SER A 187 13.07 -16.64 -14.28
N GLY A 188 11.83 -16.84 -13.83
CA GLY A 188 11.31 -18.14 -13.38
C GLY A 188 11.62 -18.49 -11.92
N HIS A 189 12.68 -17.92 -11.32
CA HIS A 189 12.96 -18.13 -9.89
C HIS A 189 12.15 -17.15 -9.04
N PRO A 190 11.38 -17.63 -8.05
CA PRO A 190 10.51 -16.76 -7.26
C PRO A 190 11.31 -15.89 -6.29
N GLU A 191 10.88 -14.63 -6.16
CA GLU A 191 11.28 -13.74 -5.05
C GLU A 191 10.08 -13.49 -4.13
N GLY A 192 10.35 -13.05 -2.90
CA GLY A 192 9.32 -12.91 -1.88
C GLY A 192 9.57 -11.77 -0.91
N TYR A 193 9.07 -11.99 0.31
CA TYR A 193 9.00 -10.99 1.37
C TYR A 193 10.36 -10.41 1.77
N LEU A 194 11.38 -11.26 1.86
CA LEU A 194 12.73 -10.85 2.26
C LEU A 194 13.40 -9.98 1.20
N GLU A 195 13.20 -10.26 -0.09
CA GLU A 195 13.72 -9.42 -1.18
C GLU A 195 13.11 -8.02 -1.15
N GLY A 196 11.82 -7.90 -0.82
CA GLY A 196 11.16 -6.61 -0.61
C GLY A 196 11.87 -5.75 0.45
N PHE A 197 12.21 -6.33 1.61
CA PHE A 197 13.00 -5.64 2.63
C PHE A 197 14.42 -5.32 2.15
N ALA A 198 15.10 -6.30 1.56
CA ALA A 198 16.46 -6.13 1.08
C ALA A 198 16.55 -4.98 0.06
N ASN A 199 15.52 -4.82 -0.78
CA ASN A 199 15.40 -3.73 -1.72
C ASN A 199 15.22 -2.38 -1.01
N ILE A 200 14.28 -2.24 -0.06
CA ILE A 200 14.13 -0.97 0.69
C ILE A 200 15.41 -0.58 1.42
N TYR A 201 16.03 -1.51 2.14
CA TYR A 201 17.24 -1.21 2.90
C TYR A 201 18.41 -0.87 1.99
N GLN A 202 18.52 -1.51 0.81
CA GLN A 202 19.53 -1.14 -0.17
C GLN A 202 19.31 0.28 -0.71
N GLU A 203 18.06 0.66 -1.01
CA GLU A 203 17.72 2.01 -1.48
C GLU A 203 17.98 3.07 -0.41
N ALA A 204 17.59 2.81 0.85
CA ALA A 204 17.91 3.68 1.97
C ALA A 204 19.43 3.84 2.18
N ALA A 205 20.19 2.75 2.10
CA ALA A 205 21.64 2.80 2.23
C ALA A 205 22.32 3.57 1.08
N ARG A 206 21.77 3.51 -0.14
CA ARG A 206 22.22 4.36 -1.27
C ARG A 206 21.94 5.83 -0.99
N ALA A 207 20.75 6.16 -0.48
CA ALA A 207 20.38 7.52 -0.12
C ALA A 207 21.28 8.11 0.98
N ILE A 208 21.53 7.34 2.05
CA ILE A 208 22.42 7.74 3.15
C ILE A 208 23.86 7.99 2.64
N ARG A 209 24.39 7.07 1.81
CA ARG A 209 25.73 7.24 1.23
C ARG A 209 25.83 8.47 0.33
N ALA A 210 24.78 8.79 -0.42
CA ALA A 210 24.74 9.99 -1.24
C ALA A 210 24.72 11.25 -0.35
N ALA A 211 23.88 11.28 0.69
CA ALA A 211 23.76 12.42 1.60
C ALA A 211 25.03 12.73 2.40
N ARG A 212 25.88 11.73 2.65
CA ARG A 212 27.18 11.92 3.32
C ARG A 212 28.23 12.62 2.46
N ARG A 213 28.04 12.70 1.14
CA ARG A 213 28.94 13.44 0.25
C ARG A 213 28.56 14.92 0.28
N LYS A 214 29.55 15.83 0.27
CA LYS A 214 29.29 17.28 0.21
C LYS A 214 28.45 17.61 -1.03
N GLY A 215 27.22 18.12 -0.82
CA GLY A 215 26.26 18.42 -1.90
C GLY A 215 25.64 17.19 -2.59
N GLY A 216 25.86 15.98 -2.07
CA GLY A 216 25.37 14.75 -2.67
C GLY A 216 23.86 14.59 -2.52
N LYS A 217 23.20 14.18 -3.62
CA LYS A 217 21.79 13.83 -3.64
C LYS A 217 21.64 12.37 -4.09
N PRO A 218 20.65 11.62 -3.57
CA PRO A 218 20.34 10.29 -4.09
C PRO A 218 20.06 10.35 -5.60
N ALA A 219 20.46 9.30 -6.32
CA ALA A 219 20.12 9.19 -7.74
C ALA A 219 18.59 9.08 -7.92
N LYS A 220 18.07 9.51 -9.07
CA LYS A 220 16.61 9.58 -9.31
C LYS A 220 15.91 8.22 -9.27
N ASP A 221 16.65 7.15 -9.52
CA ASP A 221 16.18 5.77 -9.47
C ASP A 221 16.17 5.19 -8.04
N VAL A 222 16.74 5.91 -7.07
CA VAL A 222 16.71 5.54 -5.65
C VAL A 222 15.34 5.85 -5.08
N ILE A 223 14.57 4.81 -4.77
CA ILE A 223 13.19 4.93 -4.31
C ILE A 223 13.03 4.21 -2.97
N PHE A 224 12.70 4.96 -1.93
CA PHE A 224 12.50 4.45 -0.57
C PHE A 224 11.43 5.30 0.14
N PRO A 225 10.73 4.75 1.15
CA PRO A 225 9.84 5.55 2.00
C PRO A 225 10.63 6.66 2.71
N THR A 226 10.16 7.89 2.56
CA THR A 226 10.77 9.09 3.13
C THR A 226 10.07 9.51 4.43
N ILE A 227 10.60 10.53 5.10
CA ILE A 227 9.94 11.13 6.27
C ILE A 227 8.57 11.73 5.90
N ALA A 228 8.43 12.28 4.68
CA ALA A 228 7.16 12.83 4.21
C ALA A 228 6.10 11.73 4.08
N ASP A 229 6.48 10.54 3.58
CA ASP A 229 5.58 9.39 3.52
C ASP A 229 5.12 8.95 4.92
N GLY A 230 6.02 9.02 5.91
CA GLY A 230 5.70 8.72 7.31
C GLY A 230 4.73 9.73 7.93
N VAL A 231 5.00 11.02 7.78
CA VAL A 231 4.11 12.10 8.28
C VAL A 231 2.73 11.97 7.66
N GLU A 232 2.66 11.70 6.35
CA GLU A 232 1.37 11.58 5.70
C GLU A 232 0.61 10.31 6.08
N GLY A 233 1.30 9.20 6.34
CA GLY A 233 0.69 8.01 6.93
C GLY A 233 0.03 8.30 8.28
N MET A 234 0.66 9.15 9.12
CA MET A 234 0.08 9.58 10.39
C MET A 234 -1.14 10.49 10.20
N ALA A 235 -1.07 11.44 9.25
CA ALA A 235 -2.22 12.28 8.90
C ALA A 235 -3.41 11.46 8.41
N PHE A 236 -3.16 10.40 7.62
CA PHE A 236 -4.18 9.46 7.18
C PHE A 236 -4.85 8.73 8.34
N ILE A 237 -4.07 8.22 9.30
CA ILE A 237 -4.62 7.57 10.50
C ILE A 237 -5.52 8.56 11.27
N GLU A 238 -5.02 9.76 11.55
CA GLU A 238 -5.76 10.77 12.31
C GLU A 238 -7.08 11.16 11.61
N ALA A 239 -7.04 11.38 10.30
CA ALA A 239 -8.21 11.70 9.50
C ALA A 239 -9.25 10.56 9.51
N CYS A 240 -8.82 9.29 9.41
CA CYS A 240 -9.71 8.13 9.49
C CYS A 240 -10.40 8.04 10.85
N VAL A 241 -9.65 8.15 11.95
CA VAL A 241 -10.19 8.12 13.31
C VAL A 241 -11.18 9.27 13.53
N LYS A 242 -10.83 10.48 13.06
CA LYS A 242 -11.71 11.66 13.14
C LYS A 242 -12.99 11.49 12.31
N SER A 243 -12.89 10.88 11.14
CA SER A 243 -14.04 10.60 10.26
C SER A 243 -14.99 9.58 10.89
N SER A 244 -14.47 8.45 11.38
CA SER A 244 -15.25 7.39 12.04
C SER A 244 -15.97 7.91 13.29
N LYS A 245 -15.28 8.67 14.16
CA LYS A 245 -15.90 9.34 15.33
C LYS A 245 -17.04 10.30 14.99
N LYS A 246 -17.15 10.71 13.71
CA LYS A 246 -18.20 11.58 13.19
C LYS A 246 -19.14 10.83 12.24
N ASN A 247 -19.34 9.52 12.48
CA ASN A 247 -20.23 8.67 11.71
C ASN A 247 -19.92 8.69 10.20
N GLY A 248 -18.64 8.54 9.85
CA GLY A 248 -18.18 8.53 8.46
C GLY A 248 -18.22 9.89 7.77
N ALA A 249 -18.14 11.01 8.50
CA ALA A 249 -18.10 12.33 7.87
C ALA A 249 -16.83 12.52 7.03
N TRP A 250 -16.98 13.06 5.82
CA TRP A 250 -15.84 13.39 4.97
C TRP A 250 -14.86 14.34 5.67
N THR A 251 -13.61 13.93 5.78
CA THR A 251 -12.54 14.62 6.50
C THR A 251 -11.38 14.89 5.54
N LYS A 252 -10.86 16.13 5.56
CA LYS A 252 -9.65 16.49 4.82
C LYS A 252 -8.43 15.82 5.44
N LEU A 253 -7.48 15.45 4.58
CA LEU A 253 -6.16 15.03 5.01
C LEU A 253 -5.33 16.23 5.48
#